data_AF-A0A1H3DE49-F1
#
_entry.id   AF-A0A1H3DE49-F1
#
_cell.length_a   1.000
_cell.length_b   1.000
_cell.length_c   1.000
_cell.angle_alpha   90.00
_cell.angle_beta   90.00
_cell.angle_gamma   90.00
#
_symmetry.space_group_name_H-M   'P 1'
#
loop_
_entity.id
_entity.type
_entity.pdbx_description
1 polymer ?
#
loop_
_entity_poly.entity_id
_entity_poly.type
_entity_poly.pdbx_seq_one_letter_code
_entity_poly.pdbx_strand_id
1 'polypeptide(L)'
;MYTLLFALAAYLIGSVSFGIITSKVFGLGDPRTYGSNNPGATNVLRSGNKTAAALTLLGDGFKGWLAVWLTQKYGPQFGLGDGAVALAAVAVFLGHLWPVFFRFAGGKGVATLLGILIGISLWLGLATIATWMIVAYAFRYSSLAALIASVFAPFFYALMEGPDMILLAIVVMSALLIYRHAKNIGNLLAGKESRIGAKKKGGKTA
;
A
#
# COMPACT_ATOMS: atom_id res chain seq x y z
N MET A 1 15.57 -9.28 -21.25
CA MET A 1 14.19 -9.64 -21.64
C MET A 1 13.37 -10.11 -20.43
N TYR A 2 13.81 -11.13 -19.68
CA TYR A 2 13.04 -11.66 -18.54
C TYR A 2 12.74 -10.64 -17.43
N THR A 3 13.67 -9.73 -17.13
CA THR A 3 13.45 -8.65 -16.15
C THR A 3 12.17 -7.84 -16.42
N LEU A 4 11.92 -7.49 -17.69
CA LEU A 4 10.73 -6.74 -18.09
C LEU A 4 9.46 -7.57 -17.98
N LEU A 5 9.53 -8.87 -18.27
CA LEU A 5 8.39 -9.78 -18.12
C LEU A 5 7.98 -9.93 -16.65
N PHE A 6 8.96 -10.09 -15.74
CA PHE A 6 8.70 -10.13 -14.31
C PHE A 6 8.14 -8.80 -13.79
N ALA A 7 8.69 -7.67 -14.23
CA ALA A 7 8.16 -6.35 -13.89
C ALA A 7 6.72 -6.15 -14.40
N LEU A 8 6.44 -6.55 -15.65
CA LEU A 8 5.09 -6.49 -16.21
C LEU A 8 4.12 -7.38 -15.41
N ALA A 9 4.51 -8.62 -15.11
CA ALA A 9 3.71 -9.52 -14.30
C ALA A 9 3.44 -8.93 -12.90
N ALA A 10 4.46 -8.36 -12.25
CA ALA A 10 4.33 -7.67 -10.97
C ALA A 10 3.35 -6.48 -11.05
N TYR A 11 3.43 -5.67 -12.09
CA TYR A 11 2.48 -4.57 -12.35
C TYR A 11 1.04 -5.07 -12.52
N LEU A 12 0.84 -6.16 -13.26
CA LEU A 12 -0.50 -6.75 -13.45
C LEU A 12 -1.04 -7.33 -12.13
N ILE A 13 -0.21 -7.99 -11.33
CA ILE A 13 -0.56 -8.44 -9.97
C ILE A 13 -0.97 -7.24 -9.11
N GLY A 14 -0.18 -6.16 -9.14
CA GLY A 14 -0.48 -4.93 -8.41
C GLY A 14 -1.79 -4.26 -8.84
N SER A 15 -2.11 -4.38 -10.14
CA SER A 15 -3.30 -3.82 -10.76
C SER A 15 -4.61 -4.46 -10.29
N VAL A 16 -4.55 -5.59 -9.58
CA VAL A 16 -5.71 -6.20 -8.93
C VAL A 16 -6.09 -5.38 -7.69
N SER A 17 -7.13 -4.55 -7.79
CA SER A 17 -7.62 -3.72 -6.68
C SER A 17 -8.59 -4.50 -5.79
N PHE A 18 -8.09 -5.01 -4.65
CA PHE A 18 -8.91 -5.76 -3.71
C PHE A 18 -9.99 -4.89 -3.06
N GLY A 19 -9.78 -3.59 -2.91
CA GLY A 19 -10.82 -2.68 -2.41
C GLY A 19 -12.04 -2.62 -3.32
N ILE A 20 -11.82 -2.56 -4.64
CA ILE A 20 -12.91 -2.56 -5.62
C ILE A 20 -13.55 -3.96 -5.72
N ILE A 21 -12.73 -5.02 -5.76
CA ILE A 21 -13.21 -6.40 -5.87
C ILE A 21 -14.07 -6.79 -4.66
N THR A 22 -13.56 -6.59 -3.44
CA THR A 22 -14.30 -6.91 -2.21
C THR A 22 -15.56 -6.06 -2.09
N SER A 23 -15.52 -4.77 -2.45
CA SER A 23 -16.73 -3.95 -2.44
C SER A 23 -17.80 -4.52 -3.37
N LYS A 24 -17.43 -4.93 -4.59
CA LYS A 24 -18.37 -5.57 -5.53
C LYS A 24 -18.90 -6.91 -5.02
N VAL A 25 -18.03 -7.77 -4.47
CA VAL A 25 -18.41 -9.10 -3.96
C VAL A 25 -19.38 -9.01 -2.79
N PHE A 26 -19.21 -8.01 -1.91
CA PHE A 26 -20.08 -7.79 -0.75
C PHE A 26 -21.28 -6.87 -1.03
N GLY A 27 -21.56 -6.53 -2.29
CA GLY A 27 -22.69 -5.67 -2.66
C GLY A 27 -22.58 -4.22 -2.16
N LEU A 28 -21.36 -3.75 -1.89
CA LEU A 28 -21.07 -2.38 -1.45
C LEU A 28 -20.91 -1.45 -2.66
N GLY A 29 -21.15 -0.16 -2.44
CA GLY A 29 -20.84 0.86 -3.44
C GLY A 29 -19.35 0.88 -3.81
N ASP A 30 -19.03 1.45 -4.98
CA ASP A 30 -17.63 1.62 -5.40
C ASP A 30 -16.87 2.51 -4.39
N PRO A 31 -15.74 2.06 -3.81
CA PRO A 31 -14.99 2.82 -2.81
C PRO A 31 -14.38 4.12 -3.35
N ARG A 32 -14.48 4.40 -4.65
CA ARG A 32 -14.09 5.66 -5.27
C ARG A 32 -15.21 6.71 -5.23
N THR A 33 -16.45 6.35 -4.87
CA THR A 33 -17.60 7.28 -4.87
C THR A 33 -18.00 7.76 -3.47
N TYR A 34 -17.36 7.27 -2.41
CA TYR A 34 -17.70 7.66 -1.04
C TYR A 34 -16.47 7.79 -0.12
N GLY A 35 -16.70 8.43 1.03
CA GLY A 35 -15.70 8.58 2.09
C GLY A 35 -14.51 9.41 1.62
N SER A 36 -13.33 8.81 1.55
CA SER A 36 -12.12 9.47 1.03
C SER A 36 -11.91 9.30 -0.47
N ASN A 37 -12.83 8.61 -1.17
CA ASN A 37 -12.74 8.27 -2.60
C ASN A 37 -11.47 7.47 -2.95
N ASN A 38 -10.95 6.69 -2.00
CA ASN A 38 -9.74 5.88 -2.17
C ASN A 38 -10.11 4.40 -2.03
N PRO A 39 -9.74 3.52 -2.98
CA PRO A 39 -10.10 2.10 -2.95
C PRO A 39 -9.24 1.27 -1.97
N GLY A 40 -8.93 1.82 -0.80
CA GLY A 40 -8.13 1.14 0.24
C GLY A 40 -8.97 0.71 1.45
N ALA A 41 -8.43 -0.21 2.24
CA ALA A 41 -9.09 -0.84 3.38
C ALA A 41 -9.75 0.15 4.35
N THR A 42 -9.07 1.24 4.71
CA THR A 42 -9.61 2.28 5.60
C THR A 42 -10.89 2.90 5.05
N ASN A 43 -11.02 3.06 3.73
CA ASN A 43 -12.23 3.58 3.12
C ASN A 43 -13.30 2.51 2.99
N VAL A 44 -12.93 1.29 2.63
CA VAL A 44 -13.87 0.15 2.61
C VAL A 44 -14.51 -0.03 4.00
N LEU A 45 -13.75 0.13 5.08
CA LEU A 45 -14.28 0.09 6.45
C LEU A 45 -15.37 1.14 6.73
N ARG A 46 -15.36 2.27 6.01
CA ARG A 46 -16.40 3.32 6.14
C ARG A 46 -17.76 2.89 5.58
N SER A 47 -17.83 1.81 4.80
CA SER A 47 -19.10 1.17 4.43
C SER A 47 -19.78 0.48 5.62
N GLY A 48 -19.05 0.24 6.72
CA GLY A 48 -19.49 -0.56 7.86
C GLY A 48 -19.12 -2.04 7.76
N ASN A 49 -18.71 -2.54 6.58
CA ASN A 49 -18.35 -3.93 6.39
C ASN A 49 -16.88 -4.19 6.79
N LYS A 50 -16.68 -4.71 8.01
CA LYS A 50 -15.35 -5.04 8.56
C LYS A 50 -14.66 -6.16 7.78
N THR A 51 -15.41 -7.16 7.32
CA THR A 51 -14.86 -8.30 6.57
C THR A 51 -14.31 -7.85 5.22
N ALA A 52 -15.06 -7.03 4.48
CA ALA A 52 -14.60 -6.46 3.20
C ALA A 52 -13.34 -5.60 3.39
N ALA A 53 -13.27 -4.81 4.47
CA ALA A 53 -12.10 -4.01 4.80
C ALA A 53 -10.87 -4.87 5.13
N ALA A 54 -11.04 -5.93 5.93
CA ALA A 54 -9.96 -6.85 6.27
C ALA A 54 -9.44 -7.60 5.04
N LEU A 55 -10.35 -8.11 4.20
CA LEU A 55 -9.98 -8.77 2.94
C LEU A 55 -9.29 -7.81 1.97
N THR A 56 -9.69 -6.54 1.94
CA THR A 56 -8.98 -5.51 1.17
C THR A 56 -7.54 -5.36 1.65
N LEU A 57 -7.36 -5.21 2.97
CA LEU A 57 -6.03 -5.03 3.57
C LEU A 57 -5.12 -6.22 3.30
N LEU A 58 -5.63 -7.43 3.55
CA LEU A 58 -4.89 -8.68 3.35
C LEU A 58 -4.58 -8.90 1.87
N GLY A 59 -5.55 -8.72 0.97
CA GLY A 59 -5.34 -8.89 -0.46
C GLY A 59 -4.36 -7.88 -1.06
N ASP A 60 -4.49 -6.60 -0.70
CA ASP A 60 -3.57 -5.56 -1.17
C ASP A 60 -2.14 -5.72 -0.60
N GLY A 61 -1.99 -6.27 0.61
CA GLY A 61 -0.68 -6.65 1.15
C GLY A 61 -0.12 -7.90 0.47
N PHE A 62 -0.94 -8.95 0.37
CA PHE A 62 -0.56 -10.23 -0.22
C PHE A 62 -0.06 -10.08 -1.64
N LYS A 63 -0.72 -9.27 -2.49
CA LYS A 63 -0.24 -9.06 -3.87
C LYS A 63 1.15 -8.42 -3.94
N GLY A 64 1.46 -7.53 -2.99
CA GLY A 64 2.78 -6.91 -2.86
C GLY A 64 3.86 -7.92 -2.50
N TRP A 65 3.58 -8.71 -1.46
CA TRP A 65 4.44 -9.82 -1.05
C TRP A 65 4.64 -10.85 -2.17
N LEU A 66 3.54 -11.26 -2.82
CA LEU A 66 3.54 -12.29 -3.85
C LEU A 66 4.41 -11.90 -5.05
N ALA A 67 4.32 -10.65 -5.52
CA ALA A 67 5.14 -10.19 -6.65
C ALA A 67 6.64 -10.23 -6.36
N VAL A 68 7.04 -9.81 -5.15
CA VAL A 68 8.45 -9.87 -4.70
C VAL A 68 8.89 -11.32 -4.55
N TRP A 69 8.11 -12.13 -3.84
CA TRP A 69 8.41 -13.55 -3.60
C TRP A 69 8.54 -14.34 -4.89
N LEU A 70 7.65 -14.14 -5.87
CA LEU A 70 7.74 -14.78 -7.18
C LEU A 70 9.04 -14.41 -7.90
N THR A 71 9.45 -13.15 -7.81
CA THR A 71 10.68 -12.66 -8.45
C THR A 71 11.93 -13.22 -7.76
N GLN A 72 11.97 -13.26 -6.42
CA GLN A 72 13.07 -13.86 -5.68
C GLN A 72 13.15 -15.38 -5.89
N LYS A 73 12.00 -16.07 -5.94
CA LYS A 73 11.94 -17.53 -6.03
C LYS A 73 12.31 -18.05 -7.42
N TYR A 74 11.78 -17.42 -8.46
CA TYR A 74 11.92 -17.91 -9.83
C TYR A 74 12.90 -17.09 -10.67
N GLY A 75 13.13 -15.82 -10.32
CA GLY A 75 14.05 -14.94 -11.05
C GLY A 75 15.48 -15.49 -11.22
N PRO A 76 16.10 -16.12 -10.19
CA PRO A 76 17.45 -16.69 -10.33
C PRO A 76 17.56 -17.73 -11.46
N GLN A 77 16.49 -18.48 -11.74
CA GLN A 77 16.45 -19.47 -12.84
C GLN A 77 16.58 -18.82 -14.22
N PHE A 78 16.28 -17.53 -14.32
CA PHE A 78 16.39 -16.71 -15.53
C PHE A 78 17.60 -15.76 -15.49
N GLY A 79 18.54 -15.96 -14.55
CA GLY A 79 19.71 -15.10 -14.37
C GLY A 79 19.38 -13.72 -13.81
N LEU A 80 18.25 -13.56 -13.12
CA LEU A 80 17.84 -12.30 -12.51
C LEU A 80 18.38 -12.18 -11.09
N GLY A 81 19.00 -11.05 -10.78
CA GLY A 81 19.44 -10.67 -9.42
C GLY A 81 18.56 -9.59 -8.79
N ASP A 82 19.09 -8.93 -7.76
CA ASP A 82 18.35 -7.97 -6.91
C ASP A 82 17.76 -6.78 -7.66
N GLY A 83 18.40 -6.35 -8.76
CA GLY A 83 17.85 -5.30 -9.62
C GLY A 83 16.49 -5.66 -10.23
N ALA A 84 16.24 -6.95 -10.51
CA ALA A 84 14.93 -7.39 -10.97
C ALA A 84 13.88 -7.41 -9.86
N VAL A 85 14.30 -7.77 -8.64
CA VAL A 85 13.44 -7.73 -7.44
C VAL A 85 13.03 -6.29 -7.13
N ALA A 86 14.00 -5.36 -7.17
CA ALA A 86 13.77 -3.92 -7.01
C ALA A 86 12.78 -3.39 -8.05
N LEU A 87 12.97 -3.74 -9.33
CA LEU A 87 12.05 -3.33 -10.39
C LEU A 87 10.64 -3.93 -10.22
N ALA A 88 10.54 -5.21 -9.85
CA ALA A 88 9.26 -5.87 -9.59
C ALA A 88 8.52 -5.23 -8.40
N ALA A 89 9.25 -4.88 -7.33
CA ALA A 89 8.71 -4.17 -6.17
C ALA A 89 8.10 -2.80 -6.57
N VAL A 90 8.84 -2.00 -7.35
CA VAL A 90 8.29 -0.74 -7.87
C VAL A 90 7.09 -1.01 -8.80
N ALA A 91 7.17 -2.01 -9.66
CA ALA A 91 6.11 -2.31 -10.62
C ALA A 91 4.80 -2.74 -9.95
N VAL A 92 4.83 -3.65 -8.96
CA VAL A 92 3.62 -4.05 -8.21
C VAL A 92 3.04 -2.88 -7.41
N PHE A 93 3.89 -1.99 -6.88
CA PHE A 93 3.45 -0.79 -6.22
C PHE A 93 2.75 0.17 -7.20
N LEU A 94 3.36 0.45 -8.36
CA LEU A 94 2.76 1.24 -9.43
C LEU A 94 1.43 0.65 -9.91
N GLY A 95 1.33 -0.68 -10.03
CA GLY A 95 0.09 -1.37 -10.35
C GLY A 95 -1.03 -1.09 -9.34
N HIS A 96 -0.71 -1.03 -8.04
CA HIS A 96 -1.71 -0.65 -7.03
C HIS A 96 -2.15 0.82 -7.16
N LEU A 97 -1.21 1.72 -7.47
CA LEU A 97 -1.47 3.16 -7.57
C LEU A 97 -2.29 3.51 -8.83
N TRP A 98 -1.91 2.90 -9.96
CA TRP A 98 -2.48 3.09 -11.28
C TRP A 98 -2.81 1.74 -11.92
N PRO A 99 -3.86 1.06 -11.44
CA PRO A 99 -4.24 -0.27 -11.90
C PRO A 99 -4.86 -0.23 -13.30
N VAL A 100 -4.28 -0.95 -14.24
CA VAL A 100 -4.78 -1.02 -15.63
C VAL A 100 -6.22 -1.55 -15.71
N PHE A 101 -6.56 -2.53 -14.87
CA PHE A 101 -7.90 -3.14 -14.83
C PHE A 101 -8.99 -2.22 -14.27
N PHE A 102 -8.61 -1.11 -13.63
CA PHE A 102 -9.55 -0.19 -12.96
C PHE A 102 -9.36 1.26 -13.44
N ARG A 103 -9.05 1.43 -14.73
CA ARG A 103 -8.91 2.73 -15.42
C ARG A 103 -7.85 3.62 -14.77
N PHE A 104 -6.76 3.02 -14.29
CA PHE A 104 -5.65 3.70 -13.62
C PHE A 104 -6.06 4.51 -12.37
N ALA A 105 -7.22 4.22 -11.80
CA ALA A 105 -7.74 4.88 -10.60
C ALA A 105 -7.61 3.97 -9.38
N GLY A 106 -6.40 3.94 -8.81
CA GLY A 106 -6.02 3.03 -7.72
C GLY A 106 -5.87 3.69 -6.36
N GLY A 107 -5.21 2.97 -5.45
CA GLY A 107 -5.06 3.36 -4.06
C GLY A 107 -3.84 4.24 -3.77
N LYS A 108 -3.42 4.23 -2.49
CA LYS A 108 -2.24 4.96 -1.99
C LYS A 108 -1.07 4.06 -1.63
N GLY A 109 -1.23 2.74 -1.75
CA GLY A 109 -0.13 1.80 -1.66
C GLY A 109 0.31 1.36 -0.26
N VAL A 110 -0.29 1.85 0.83
CA VAL A 110 0.19 1.53 2.21
C VAL A 110 0.29 0.02 2.47
N ALA A 111 -0.78 -0.74 2.21
CA ALA A 111 -0.81 -2.18 2.42
C ALA A 111 0.13 -2.92 1.46
N THR A 112 0.14 -2.51 0.18
CA THR A 112 1.01 -3.10 -0.84
C THR A 112 2.49 -2.86 -0.54
N LEU A 113 2.86 -1.66 -0.08
CA LEU A 113 4.21 -1.37 0.38
C LEU A 113 4.60 -2.29 1.55
N LEU A 114 3.74 -2.40 2.57
CA LEU A 114 4.02 -3.31 3.68
C LEU A 114 4.25 -4.76 3.21
N GLY A 115 3.40 -5.25 2.29
CA GLY A 115 3.57 -6.57 1.70
C GLY A 115 4.88 -6.75 0.94
N ILE A 116 5.26 -5.74 0.14
CA ILE A 116 6.55 -5.70 -0.57
C ILE A 116 7.71 -5.75 0.43
N LEU A 117 7.67 -4.94 1.49
CA LEU A 117 8.73 -4.89 2.50
C LEU A 117 8.86 -6.23 3.24
N ILE A 118 7.74 -6.89 3.58
CA ILE A 118 7.76 -8.25 4.16
C ILE A 118 8.36 -9.26 3.17
N GLY A 119 8.06 -9.12 1.86
CA GLY A 119 8.64 -9.96 0.81
C GLY A 119 10.15 -9.77 0.66
N ILE A 120 10.64 -8.55 0.89
CA ILE A 120 12.09 -8.26 0.90
C ILE A 120 12.73 -8.82 2.17
N SER A 121 12.18 -8.46 3.35
CA SER A 121 12.67 -8.89 4.65
C SER A 121 11.55 -8.84 5.68
N LEU A 122 11.32 -9.95 6.38
CA LEU A 122 10.30 -10.01 7.43
C LEU A 122 10.54 -8.94 8.51
N TRP A 123 11.80 -8.71 8.89
CA TRP A 123 12.18 -7.74 9.92
C TRP A 123 11.91 -6.30 9.49
N LEU A 124 12.16 -5.98 8.22
CA LEU A 124 11.84 -4.68 7.65
C LEU A 124 10.33 -4.42 7.68
N GLY A 125 9.54 -5.41 7.29
CA GLY A 125 8.09 -5.36 7.36
C GLY A 125 7.58 -5.14 8.79
N LEU A 126 8.13 -5.91 9.76
CA LEU A 126 7.79 -5.79 11.18
C LEU A 126 8.15 -4.42 11.77
N ALA A 127 9.34 -3.89 11.46
CA ALA A 127 9.74 -2.56 11.90
C ALA A 127 8.79 -1.48 11.33
N THR A 128 8.45 -1.59 10.04
CA THR A 128 7.56 -0.63 9.37
C THR A 128 6.14 -0.66 9.94
N ILE A 129 5.56 -1.84 10.15
CA ILE A 129 4.21 -1.95 10.75
C ILE A 129 4.22 -1.54 12.23
N ALA A 130 5.30 -1.80 12.98
CA ALA A 130 5.45 -1.32 14.34
C ALA A 130 5.44 0.22 14.39
N THR A 131 6.22 0.89 13.54
CA THR A 131 6.18 2.36 13.41
C THR A 131 4.77 2.85 13.09
N TRP A 132 4.09 2.20 12.14
CA TRP A 132 2.71 2.55 11.81
C TRP A 132 1.78 2.42 13.02
N MET A 133 1.84 1.31 13.76
CA MET A 133 1.00 1.06 14.92
C MET A 133 1.25 2.08 16.04
N ILE A 134 2.51 2.39 16.34
CA ILE A 134 2.89 3.37 17.36
C ILE A 134 2.28 4.74 17.03
N VAL A 135 2.46 5.22 15.79
CA VAL A 135 1.93 6.52 15.36
C VAL A 135 0.40 6.51 15.32
N ALA A 136 -0.21 5.43 14.80
CA ALA A 136 -1.66 5.29 14.73
C ALA A 136 -2.30 5.28 16.12
N TYR A 137 -1.66 4.63 17.10
CA TYR A 137 -2.12 4.59 18.48
C TYR A 137 -1.98 5.96 19.16
N ALA A 138 -0.82 6.61 19.04
CA ALA A 138 -0.54 7.89 19.68
C ALA A 138 -1.39 9.05 19.12
N PHE A 139 -1.50 9.16 17.79
CA PHE A 139 -2.10 10.32 17.13
C PHE A 139 -3.49 10.05 16.54
N ARG A 140 -3.89 8.78 16.41
CA ARG A 140 -5.17 8.37 15.83
C ARG A 140 -5.40 8.83 14.39
N TYR A 141 -4.34 9.11 13.64
CA TYR A 141 -4.43 9.41 12.20
C TYR A 141 -3.78 8.29 11.38
N SER A 142 -4.58 7.57 10.59
CA SER A 142 -4.08 6.50 9.72
C SER A 142 -3.14 7.01 8.63
N SER A 143 -3.36 8.22 8.12
CA SER A 143 -2.52 8.86 7.11
C SER A 143 -1.18 9.32 7.67
N LEU A 144 -1.15 9.92 8.86
CA LEU A 144 0.09 10.28 9.55
C LEU A 144 0.95 9.05 9.82
N ALA A 145 0.33 7.96 10.30
CA ALA A 145 1.01 6.69 10.52
C ALA A 145 1.63 6.14 9.23
N ALA A 146 0.91 6.21 8.10
CA ALA A 146 1.42 5.78 6.80
C ALA A 146 2.61 6.64 6.32
N LEU A 147 2.51 7.96 6.46
CA LEU A 147 3.57 8.89 6.09
C LEU A 147 4.85 8.63 6.89
N ILE A 148 4.75 8.57 8.21
CA ILE A 148 5.91 8.34 9.09
C ILE A 148 6.51 6.95 8.80
N ALA A 149 5.70 5.89 8.74
CA ALA A 149 6.20 4.56 8.43
C ALA A 149 6.92 4.50 7.06
N SER A 150 6.41 5.20 6.05
CA SER A 150 7.05 5.25 4.72
C SER A 150 8.41 5.97 4.73
N VAL A 151 8.59 6.99 5.58
CA VAL A 151 9.87 7.69 5.72
C VAL A 151 10.88 6.82 6.47
N PHE A 152 10.44 6.08 7.48
CA PHE A 152 11.31 5.19 8.27
C PHE A 152 11.67 3.90 7.55
N ALA A 153 10.85 3.40 6.61
CA ALA A 153 11.14 2.17 5.86
C ALA A 153 12.52 2.17 5.16
N PRO A 154 12.91 3.17 4.34
CA PRO A 154 14.25 3.21 3.74
C PRO A 154 15.36 3.38 4.79
N PHE A 155 15.10 4.08 5.90
CA PHE A 155 16.06 4.20 6.99
C PHE A 155 16.35 2.85 7.66
N PHE A 156 15.31 2.06 7.96
CA PHE A 156 15.47 0.71 8.51
C PHE A 156 16.20 -0.21 7.54
N TYR A 157 15.86 -0.15 6.25
CA TYR A 157 16.55 -0.95 5.25
C TYR A 157 18.04 -0.60 5.17
N ALA A 158 18.37 0.68 5.07
CA ALA A 158 19.76 1.14 5.00
C ALA A 158 20.58 0.72 6.24
N LEU A 159 19.96 0.66 7.42
CA LEU A 159 20.60 0.19 8.65
C LEU A 159 20.85 -1.32 8.67
N MET A 160 19.97 -2.11 8.05
CA MET A 160 20.03 -3.58 8.04
C MET A 160 20.93 -4.12 6.92
N GLU A 161 20.77 -3.60 5.71
CA GLU A 161 21.32 -4.19 4.48
C GLU A 161 22.31 -3.27 3.75
N GLY A 162 22.31 -1.96 4.07
CA GLY A 162 23.17 -0.98 3.41
C GLY A 162 22.63 -0.46 2.06
N PRO A 163 23.47 0.26 1.29
CA PRO A 163 23.06 0.89 0.04
C PRO A 163 23.08 -0.08 -1.15
N ASP A 164 21.91 -0.29 -1.77
CA ASP A 164 21.74 -1.11 -2.97
C ASP A 164 20.56 -0.64 -3.85
N MET A 165 20.19 -1.43 -4.88
CA MET A 165 19.05 -1.14 -5.74
C MET A 165 17.69 -1.31 -5.04
N ILE A 166 17.60 -2.15 -4.00
CA ILE A 166 16.36 -2.36 -3.24
C ILE A 166 16.08 -1.14 -2.37
N LEU A 167 17.10 -0.55 -1.73
CA LEU A 167 17.00 0.72 -1.01
C LEU A 167 16.45 1.81 -1.93
N LEU A 168 16.99 1.92 -3.14
CA LEU A 168 16.50 2.88 -4.14
C LEU A 168 15.02 2.64 -4.47
N ALA A 169 14.62 1.39 -4.67
CA ALA A 169 13.20 1.04 -4.89
C ALA A 169 12.31 1.45 -3.71
N ILE A 170 12.75 1.21 -2.47
CA ILE A 170 12.01 1.60 -1.26
C ILE A 170 11.87 3.12 -1.20
N VAL A 171 12.94 3.87 -1.45
CA VAL A 171 12.90 5.35 -1.50
C VAL A 171 11.91 5.85 -2.54
N VAL A 172 11.92 5.28 -3.75
CA VAL A 172 10.97 5.64 -4.82
C VAL A 172 9.53 5.35 -4.42
N MET A 173 9.25 4.16 -3.87
CA MET A 173 7.90 3.80 -3.42
C MET A 173 7.41 4.68 -2.28
N SER A 174 8.29 5.02 -1.33
CA SER A 174 7.98 5.95 -0.23
C SER A 174 7.68 7.36 -0.75
N ALA A 175 8.47 7.88 -1.69
CA ALA A 175 8.20 9.17 -2.32
C ALA A 175 6.84 9.19 -3.05
N LEU A 176 6.54 8.12 -3.81
CA LEU A 176 5.24 7.95 -4.47
C LEU A 176 4.08 7.83 -3.47
N LEU A 177 4.27 7.11 -2.36
CA LEU A 177 3.28 7.01 -1.28
C LEU A 177 2.96 8.39 -0.70
N ILE A 178 4.00 9.18 -0.39
CA ILE A 178 3.87 10.55 0.13
C ILE A 178 3.12 11.43 -0.87
N TYR A 179 3.50 11.37 -2.15
CA TYR A 179 2.80 12.08 -3.23
C TYR A 179 1.29 11.72 -3.26
N ARG A 180 0.95 10.43 -3.19
CA ARG A 180 -0.44 9.96 -3.16
C ARG A 180 -1.21 10.39 -1.89
N HIS A 181 -0.51 10.85 -0.86
CA HIS A 181 -1.07 11.39 0.37
C HIS A 181 -1.15 12.92 0.40
N ALA A 182 -0.88 13.65 -0.69
CA ALA A 182 -0.93 15.12 -0.73
C ALA A 182 -2.23 15.71 -0.13
N LYS A 183 -3.39 15.13 -0.45
CA LYS A 183 -4.69 15.54 0.14
C LYS A 183 -4.74 15.32 1.66
N ASN A 184 -4.20 14.22 2.17
CA ASN A 184 -4.16 13.95 3.60
C ASN A 184 -3.19 14.88 4.33
N ILE A 185 -2.06 15.22 3.70
CA ILE A 185 -1.12 16.20 4.23
C ILE A 185 -1.83 17.55 4.38
N GLY A 186 -2.52 18.02 3.33
CA GLY A 186 -3.32 19.24 3.39
C GLY A 186 -4.39 19.20 4.49
N ASN A 187 -5.08 18.07 4.65
CA ASN A 187 -6.05 17.90 5.74
C ASN A 187 -5.41 17.88 7.14
N LEU A 188 -4.24 17.27 7.30
CA LEU A 188 -3.51 17.22 8.58
C LEU A 188 -3.10 18.64 9.00
N LEU A 189 -2.51 19.40 8.07
CA LEU A 189 -2.14 20.80 8.30
C LEU A 189 -3.34 21.69 8.61
N ALA A 190 -4.48 21.43 7.96
CA ALA A 190 -5.72 22.16 8.19
C ALA A 190 -6.54 21.67 9.40
N GLY A 191 -6.10 20.63 10.13
CA GLY A 191 -6.86 20.03 11.22
C GLY A 191 -8.17 19.33 10.80
N LYS A 192 -8.32 18.98 9.51
CA LYS A 192 -9.51 18.37 8.90
C LYS A 192 -9.40 16.86 8.70
N GLU A 193 -8.25 16.27 9.02
CA GLU A 193 -8.02 14.84 8.79
C GLU A 193 -8.88 13.96 9.70
N SER A 194 -9.45 12.88 9.15
CA SER A 194 -10.32 11.98 9.92
C SER A 194 -9.52 11.15 10.92
N ARG A 195 -9.96 11.13 12.18
CA ARG A 195 -9.38 10.26 13.22
C ARG A 195 -9.93 8.84 13.15
N ILE A 196 -9.07 7.87 13.45
CA ILE A 196 -9.42 6.46 13.60
C ILE A 196 -10.44 6.31 14.74
N GLY A 197 -11.58 5.68 14.44
CA GLY A 197 -12.65 5.44 15.40
C GLY A 197 -13.55 6.65 15.70
N ALA A 198 -13.45 7.74 14.95
CA ALA A 198 -14.40 8.84 15.08
C ALA A 198 -15.80 8.41 14.57
N LYS A 199 -16.82 8.49 15.42
CA LYS A 199 -18.22 8.32 15.01
C LYS A 199 -18.65 9.49 14.13
N LYS A 200 -19.42 9.23 13.06
CA LYS A 200 -20.12 10.27 12.31
C LYS A 200 -21.03 11.00 13.32
N LYS A 201 -20.85 12.31 13.53
CA LYS A 201 -21.89 13.10 14.22
C LYS A 201 -23.17 12.89 13.42
N GLY A 202 -24.17 12.29 14.06
CA GLY A 202 -25.46 11.99 13.43
C GLY A 202 -25.96 13.24 12.72
N GLY A 203 -26.15 13.13 11.41
CA GLY A 203 -27.00 14.10 10.72
C GLY A 203 -28.35 14.01 11.40
N LYS A 204 -28.80 15.12 11.98
CA LYS A 204 -30.21 15.26 12.36
C LYS A 204 -31.00 14.96 11.08
N THR A 205 -31.67 13.82 11.04
CA THR A 205 -32.89 13.68 10.25
C THR A 205 -33.83 14.72 10.82
N ALA A 206 -34.01 15.80 10.07
CA ALA A 206 -35.15 16.68 10.21
C ALA A 206 -36.43 15.91 9.85
#